data_AF-W0J2J9-F1
#
_entry.id   AF-W0J2J9-F1
#
_cell.length_a   1.000
_cell.length_b   1.000
_cell.length_c   1.000
_cell.angle_alpha   90.00
_cell.angle_beta   90.00
_cell.angle_gamma   90.00
#
_symmetry.space_group_name_H-M   'P 1'
#
loop_
_entity.id
_entity.type
_entity.pdbx_description
1 polymer ?
#
loop_
_entity_poly.entity_id
_entity_poly.type
_entity_poly.pdbx_seq_one_letter_code
_entity_poly.pdbx_strand_id
1 'polypeptide(L)'
;MSTATPAAEPAKTSSFLITLAAVIGGFAIFALILFIAYLPQKPAPIAIDNGTRTPEERAAALAELHAKEHAAATSYGWVDQEKRIVRIPIDEAMRLTVRDLVAGGSKENAK
;
A
#
# COMPACT_ATOMS: atom_id res chain seq x y z
N MET A 1 -70.14 34.80 34.01
CA MET A 1 -69.37 34.12 32.95
C MET A 1 -68.47 35.15 32.28
N SER A 2 -67.17 35.10 32.51
CA SER A 2 -66.18 35.79 31.68
C SER A 2 -64.82 35.13 31.90
N THR A 3 -64.43 34.26 30.98
CA THR A 3 -63.10 33.64 30.96
C THR A 3 -62.23 34.45 30.02
N ALA A 4 -61.28 35.21 30.59
CA ALA A 4 -60.25 35.89 29.82
C ALA A 4 -59.23 34.86 29.29
N THR A 5 -59.13 34.78 27.96
CA THR A 5 -58.12 34.04 27.18
C THR A 5 -56.72 34.64 27.42
N PRO A 6 -55.65 33.84 27.60
CA PRO A 6 -54.30 34.36 27.74
C PRO A 6 -53.77 34.91 26.41
N ALA A 7 -53.15 36.09 26.48
CA ALA A 7 -52.44 36.69 25.36
C ALA A 7 -51.24 35.81 24.97
N ALA A 8 -51.22 35.33 23.73
CA ALA A 8 -50.10 34.62 23.15
C ALA A 8 -48.97 35.61 22.82
N GLU A 9 -47.78 35.38 23.39
CA GLU A 9 -46.57 36.14 23.07
C GLU A 9 -46.19 35.96 21.58
N PRO A 10 -45.74 37.03 20.89
CA PRO A 10 -45.23 36.89 19.52
C PRO A 10 -43.90 36.15 19.54
N ALA A 11 -43.93 34.88 19.15
CA ALA A 11 -42.75 34.05 18.99
C ALA A 11 -41.75 34.69 18.02
N LYS A 12 -40.49 34.77 18.46
CA LYS A 12 -39.35 35.45 17.84
C LYS A 12 -38.88 34.74 16.55
N THR A 13 -39.68 34.77 15.48
CA THR A 13 -39.41 34.11 14.18
C THR A 13 -38.16 34.66 13.48
N SER A 14 -37.87 35.96 13.63
CA SER A 14 -36.69 36.59 13.00
C SER A 14 -35.36 35.99 13.50
N SER A 15 -35.26 35.68 14.80
CA SER A 15 -34.07 35.04 15.35
C SER A 15 -33.90 33.61 14.87
N PHE A 16 -35.00 32.86 14.72
CA PHE A 16 -34.95 31.50 14.18
C PHE A 16 -34.47 31.48 12.71
N LEU A 17 -34.96 32.39 11.87
CA LEU A 17 -34.52 32.50 10.48
C LEU A 17 -33.04 32.90 10.36
N ILE A 18 -32.57 33.81 11.21
CA ILE A 18 -31.15 34.20 11.26
C ILE A 18 -30.29 33.02 11.70
N THR A 19 -30.69 32.27 12.72
CA THR A 19 -29.96 31.07 13.16
C THR A 19 -29.95 29.99 12.07
N LEU A 20 -31.08 29.75 11.39
CA LEU A 20 -31.15 28.79 10.29
C LEU A 20 -30.25 29.20 9.12
N ALA A 21 -30.27 30.48 8.75
CA ALA A 21 -29.39 31.02 7.71
C ALA A 21 -27.91 30.91 8.10
N ALA A 22 -27.57 31.15 9.36
CA ALA A 22 -26.19 31.00 9.87
C ALA A 22 -25.73 29.54 9.83
N VAL A 23 -26.60 28.59 10.18
CA VAL A 23 -26.29 27.14 10.12
C VAL A 23 -26.07 26.71 8.67
N ILE A 24 -26.98 27.07 7.76
CA ILE A 24 -26.85 26.76 6.33
C ILE A 24 -25.59 27.40 5.75
N GLY A 25 -25.32 28.66 6.08
CA GLY A 25 -24.10 29.37 5.69
C GLY A 25 -22.84 28.69 6.19
N GLY A 26 -22.82 28.23 7.45
CA GLY A 26 -21.70 27.47 8.02
C GLY A 26 -21.43 26.17 7.30
N PHE A 27 -22.48 25.37 7.03
CA PHE A 27 -22.35 24.14 6.24
C PHE A 27 -21.92 24.41 4.79
N ALA A 28 -22.43 25.47 4.17
CA ALA A 28 -22.06 25.86 2.81
C ALA A 28 -20.57 26.26 2.72
N ILE A 29 -20.07 27.03 3.69
CA ILE A 29 -18.65 27.39 3.79
C ILE A 29 -17.79 26.13 4.02
N PHE A 30 -18.21 25.24 4.91
CA PHE A 30 -17.51 23.96 5.14
C PHE A 30 -17.45 23.09 3.89
N ALA A 31 -18.56 22.95 3.17
CA ALA A 31 -18.62 22.23 1.90
C ALA A 31 -17.74 22.88 0.83
N LEU A 32 -17.69 24.22 0.77
CA LEU A 32 -16.83 24.96 -0.14
C LEU A 32 -15.34 24.71 0.16
N ILE A 33 -14.96 24.70 1.44
CA ILE A 33 -13.58 24.38 1.86
C ILE A 33 -13.22 22.95 1.46
N LEU A 34 -14.10 21.96 1.68
CA LEU A 34 -13.88 20.59 1.20
C LEU A 34 -13.78 20.53 -0.32
N PHE A 35 -14.59 21.29 -1.04
CA PHE A 35 -14.55 21.30 -2.50
C PHE A 35 -13.24 21.90 -3.06
N ILE A 36 -12.75 22.98 -2.47
CA ILE A 36 -11.53 23.66 -2.97
C ILE A 36 -10.27 22.99 -2.44
N ALA A 37 -10.23 22.57 -1.18
CA ALA A 37 -9.03 22.00 -0.58
C ALA A 37 -8.96 20.48 -0.76
N TYR A 38 -10.07 19.77 -0.54
CA TYR A 38 -10.05 18.30 -0.49
C TYR A 38 -10.26 17.66 -1.86
N LEU A 39 -11.10 18.23 -2.72
CA LEU A 39 -11.40 17.67 -4.04
C LEU A 39 -10.22 17.63 -5.02
N PRO A 40 -9.38 18.69 -5.14
CA PRO A 40 -8.17 18.63 -5.97
C PRO A 40 -7.00 17.93 -5.27
N GLN A 41 -7.04 17.78 -3.94
CA GLN A 41 -6.09 16.96 -3.17
C GLN A 41 -6.53 15.50 -3.03
N LYS A 42 -7.59 15.06 -3.73
CA LYS A 42 -7.89 13.64 -3.83
C LYS A 42 -6.64 12.99 -4.44
N PRO A 43 -5.91 12.14 -3.68
CA PRO A 43 -4.87 11.33 -4.31
C PRO A 43 -5.54 10.62 -5.47
N ALA A 44 -4.85 10.54 -6.61
CA ALA A 44 -5.35 9.82 -7.77
C ALA A 44 -6.02 8.53 -7.29
N PRO A 45 -7.26 8.21 -7.73
CA PRO A 45 -7.93 6.99 -7.32
C PRO A 45 -6.90 5.87 -7.38
N ILE A 46 -6.60 5.30 -6.22
CA ILE A 46 -5.56 4.30 -6.08
C ILE A 46 -5.93 3.23 -7.08
N ALA A 47 -5.18 3.16 -8.18
CA ALA A 47 -5.66 2.59 -9.43
C ALA A 47 -5.73 1.07 -9.29
N ILE A 48 -6.76 0.53 -8.63
CA ILE A 48 -6.91 -0.92 -8.36
C ILE A 48 -5.60 -1.53 -7.80
N ASP A 49 -4.78 -0.72 -7.14
CA ASP A 49 -3.52 -1.10 -6.48
C ASP A 49 -3.80 -1.55 -5.04
N ASN A 50 -5.00 -1.28 -4.53
CA ASN A 50 -5.54 -1.67 -3.23
C ASN A 50 -5.77 -3.18 -3.10
N GLY A 51 -4.72 -4.01 -3.16
CA GLY A 51 -4.77 -5.42 -2.74
C GLY A 51 -5.62 -6.36 -3.60
N THR A 52 -6.20 -5.88 -4.70
CA THR A 52 -7.13 -6.65 -5.54
C THR A 52 -6.55 -6.90 -6.93
N ARG A 53 -5.29 -7.37 -6.99
CA ARG A 53 -4.84 -8.15 -8.14
C ARG A 53 -5.87 -9.25 -8.37
N THR A 54 -6.30 -9.48 -9.60
CA THR A 54 -7.20 -10.62 -9.86
C THR A 54 -6.48 -11.92 -9.45
N PRO A 55 -7.21 -13.01 -9.09
CA PRO A 55 -6.56 -14.29 -8.80
C PRO A 55 -5.57 -14.73 -9.89
N GLU A 56 -5.90 -14.43 -11.15
CA GLU A 56 -5.06 -14.73 -12.32
C GLU A 56 -3.78 -13.87 -12.35
N GLU A 57 -3.88 -12.57 -12.11
CA GLU A 57 -2.71 -11.68 -12.04
C GLU A 57 -1.76 -12.05 -10.89
N ARG A 58 -2.31 -12.48 -9.74
CA ARG A 58 -1.49 -13.00 -8.64
C ARG A 58 -0.76 -14.27 -9.04
N ALA A 59 -1.47 -15.21 -9.67
CA ALA A 59 -0.87 -16.46 -10.13
C ALA A 59 0.22 -16.22 -11.18
N ALA A 60 -0.01 -15.30 -12.12
CA ALA A 60 0.98 -14.91 -13.12
C ALA A 60 2.22 -14.28 -12.49
N ALA A 61 2.04 -13.36 -11.53
CA ALA A 61 3.17 -12.74 -10.81
C ALA A 61 3.96 -13.77 -9.99
N LEU A 62 3.28 -14.74 -9.35
CA LEU A 62 3.96 -15.84 -8.65
C LEU A 62 4.74 -16.73 -9.62
N ALA A 63 4.15 -17.10 -10.76
CA ALA A 63 4.83 -17.90 -11.77
C ALA A 63 6.07 -17.18 -12.32
N GLU A 64 5.98 -15.87 -12.55
CA GLU A 64 7.12 -15.07 -12.99
C GLU A 64 8.23 -15.02 -11.93
N LEU A 65 7.87 -14.83 -10.66
CA LEU A 65 8.83 -14.85 -9.55
C LEU A 65 9.52 -16.20 -9.43
N HIS A 66 8.76 -17.29 -9.44
CA HIS A 66 9.32 -18.64 -9.39
C HIS A 66 10.20 -18.95 -10.60
N ALA A 67 9.84 -18.49 -11.81
CA ALA A 67 10.67 -18.65 -12.99
C ALA A 67 12.01 -17.89 -12.84
N LYS A 68 11.98 -16.67 -12.29
CA LYS A 68 13.19 -15.87 -12.00
C LYS A 68 14.07 -16.54 -10.95
N GLU A 69 13.48 -17.03 -9.86
CA GLU A 69 14.18 -17.75 -8.79
C GLU A 69 14.81 -19.03 -9.32
N HIS A 70 14.07 -19.81 -10.11
CA HIS A 70 14.56 -21.04 -10.70
C HIS A 70 15.69 -20.79 -11.69
N ALA A 71 15.55 -19.79 -12.56
CA ALA A 71 16.62 -19.38 -13.45
C ALA A 71 17.86 -18.94 -12.66
N ALA A 72 17.68 -18.20 -11.56
CA ALA A 72 18.80 -17.82 -10.70
C ALA A 72 19.49 -19.04 -10.05
N ALA A 73 18.73 -20.01 -9.56
CA ALA A 73 19.28 -21.20 -8.91
C ALA A 73 20.03 -22.15 -9.86
N THR A 74 19.64 -22.20 -11.13
CA THR A 74 20.10 -23.21 -12.09
C THR A 74 21.10 -22.68 -13.14
N SER A 75 21.23 -21.36 -13.27
CA SER A 75 22.07 -20.76 -14.31
C SER A 75 23.18 -19.88 -13.74
N TYR A 76 24.29 -19.83 -14.49
CA TYR A 76 25.36 -18.89 -14.25
C TYR A 76 24.91 -17.46 -14.56
N GLY A 77 25.41 -16.50 -13.80
CA GLY A 77 25.15 -15.09 -14.06
C GLY A 77 25.99 -14.16 -13.20
N TRP A 78 26.04 -12.89 -13.56
CA TRP A 78 26.65 -11.87 -12.71
C TRP A 78 25.65 -11.40 -11.66
N VAL A 79 26.10 -11.29 -10.40
CA VAL A 79 25.33 -10.64 -9.33
C VAL A 79 25.74 -9.16 -9.23
N ASP A 80 27.04 -8.92 -9.23
CA ASP A 80 27.64 -7.58 -9.20
C ASP A 80 28.96 -7.62 -9.97
N GLN A 81 28.97 -7.04 -11.18
CA GLN A 81 30.14 -7.08 -12.05
C GLN A 81 31.27 -6.18 -11.56
N GLU A 82 30.95 -5.06 -10.90
CA GLU A 82 31.95 -4.14 -10.36
C GLU A 82 32.74 -4.79 -9.22
N LYS A 83 32.03 -5.53 -8.35
CA LYS A 83 32.65 -6.31 -7.26
C LYS A 83 33.15 -7.68 -7.71
N ARG A 84 33.01 -8.01 -9.00
CA ARG A 84 33.33 -9.32 -9.59
C ARG A 84 32.65 -10.51 -8.90
N ILE A 85 31.42 -10.33 -8.43
CA ILE A 85 30.62 -11.38 -7.79
C ILE A 85 29.77 -12.09 -8.84
N VAL A 86 30.03 -13.39 -8.99
CA VAL A 86 29.36 -14.29 -9.94
C VAL A 86 28.46 -15.25 -9.18
N ARG A 87 27.27 -15.50 -9.73
CA ARG A 87 26.36 -16.58 -9.34
C ARG A 87 26.72 -17.85 -10.11
N ILE A 88 26.82 -18.95 -9.37
CA ILE A 88 26.93 -20.30 -9.93
C ILE A 88 25.64 -21.08 -9.61
N PRO A 89 25.28 -22.09 -10.44
CA PRO A 89 24.17 -23.00 -10.14
C PRO A 89 24.37 -23.70 -8.80
N ILE A 90 23.28 -23.91 -8.06
CA ILE A 90 23.32 -24.47 -6.71
C ILE A 90 23.90 -25.89 -6.71
N ASP A 91 23.56 -26.72 -7.70
CA ASP A 91 24.11 -28.09 -7.81
C ASP A 91 25.64 -28.08 -7.92
N GLU A 92 26.18 -27.13 -8.68
CA GLU A 92 27.62 -26.96 -8.84
C GLU A 92 28.26 -26.42 -7.56
N ALA A 93 27.61 -25.44 -6.90
CA ALA A 93 28.07 -24.92 -5.62
C ALA A 93 28.18 -26.03 -4.57
N MET A 94 27.17 -26.92 -4.49
CA MET A 94 27.19 -28.06 -3.58
C MET A 94 28.32 -29.03 -3.94
N ARG A 95 28.49 -29.36 -5.22
CA ARG A 95 29.56 -30.25 -5.68
C ARG A 95 30.95 -29.73 -5.32
N LEU A 96 31.19 -28.44 -5.56
CA LEU A 96 32.46 -27.79 -5.23
C LEU A 96 32.68 -27.77 -3.72
N THR A 97 31.64 -27.49 -2.94
CA THR A 97 31.71 -27.50 -1.47
C THR A 97 32.09 -28.88 -0.94
N VAL A 98 31.43 -29.95 -1.41
CA VAL A 98 31.76 -31.33 -1.00
C VAL A 98 33.19 -31.69 -1.38
N ARG A 99 33.63 -31.34 -2.59
CA ARG A 99 35.03 -31.56 -3.03
C ARG A 99 36.01 -30.85 -2.11
N ASP A 100 35.75 -29.59 -1.79
CA ASP A 100 36.65 -28.77 -0.98
C ASP A 100 36.69 -29.26 0.47
N LEU A 101 35.58 -29.77 1.02
CA LEU A 101 35.54 -30.43 2.33
C LEU A 101 36.36 -31.71 2.36
N VAL A 102 36.24 -32.57 1.33
CA VAL A 102 37.05 -33.80 1.21
C VAL A 102 38.54 -33.47 1.07
N ALA A 103 38.88 -32.48 0.23
CA ALA A 103 40.26 -32.04 0.01
C ALA A 103 40.87 -31.38 1.27
N GLY A 104 40.08 -30.57 1.99
CA GLY A 104 40.48 -29.94 3.26
C GLY A 104 40.77 -30.97 4.34
N GLY A 105 39.90 -31.98 4.48
CA GLY A 105 40.15 -33.10 5.39
C GLY A 105 41.42 -33.89 5.02
N SER A 106 41.72 -34.06 3.72
CA SER A 106 42.96 -34.71 3.30
C SER A 106 44.23 -33.92 3.65
N LYS A 107 44.16 -32.59 3.79
CA LYS A 107 45.31 -31.74 4.12
C LYS A 107 45.63 -31.77 5.62
N GLU A 108 44.62 -31.96 6.47
CA GLU A 108 44.79 -32.10 7.92
C GLU A 108 45.41 -33.45 8.31
N ASN A 109 45.05 -34.52 7.60
CA ASN A 109 45.56 -35.88 7.87
C ASN A 109 46.98 -36.16 7.33
N ALA A 110 47.57 -35.23 6.57
CA ALA A 110 48.90 -35.38 5.96
C ALA A 110 50.01 -34.60 6.71
N LYS A 111 49.71 -34.11 7.92
CA LYS A 111 50.63 -33.37 8.80
C LYS A 111 50.82 -34.11 10.10
#